data_AF-A0A165M973-F1
#
_entry.id   AF-A0A165M973-F1
#
_cell.length_a   1.000
_cell.length_b   1.000
_cell.length_c   1.000
_cell.angle_alpha   90.00
_cell.angle_beta   90.00
_cell.angle_gamma   90.00
#
_symmetry.space_group_name_H-M   'P 1'
#
loop_
_entity.id
_entity.type
_entity.pdbx_description
1 polymer ?
#
loop_
_entity_poly.entity_id
_entity_poly.type
_entity_poly.pdbx_seq_one_letter_code
_entity_poly.pdbx_strand_id
1 'polypeptide(L)'
;FPPGPPSQQHLQHIIHEFSMSQCPELIEEAGCAICGILYPKSVMNNLSDYESFMHLISINSIMVTRKEHCRSSDKITCILGPVLAHGCQHVCPECSVSLHKGEAPLHALANGLWLGKVPSALKNLTLAEKMLAARVCHNHCVVRVASGGMKMHANAIMFANPTHKIYHTLPPPRSEMDDVLAFIFTGPTQPTDTEFKRTPLLVSHKQVAGALEWLQLNHIDYHDIKISYDNLKGYKDNSPPVVVSYHPNHIPDPELGKSLHHNGEEDGVGSGPCPLVVHG
;
A
#
# COMPACT_ATOMS: atom_id res chain seq x y z
N PHE A 1 -0.90 11.94 -49.90
CA PHE A 1 -1.42 11.59 -48.57
C PHE A 1 -1.19 10.09 -48.41
N PRO A 2 -0.16 9.66 -47.67
CA PRO A 2 0.46 10.25 -46.47
C PRO A 2 1.47 11.38 -46.74
N PRO A 3 1.96 12.07 -45.69
CA PRO A 3 3.17 12.89 -45.78
C PRO A 3 4.37 12.04 -46.22
N GLY A 4 5.34 12.68 -46.89
CA GLY A 4 6.62 12.04 -47.24
C GLY A 4 7.46 11.72 -46.01
N PRO A 5 8.47 10.83 -46.13
CA PRO A 5 9.35 10.48 -45.02
C PRO A 5 10.09 11.73 -44.50
N PRO A 6 10.31 11.84 -43.18
CA PRO A 6 11.05 12.96 -42.59
C PRO A 6 12.51 12.98 -43.07
N SER A 7 13.09 14.18 -43.17
CA SER A 7 14.52 14.31 -43.50
C SER A 7 15.41 13.76 -42.38
N GLN A 8 16.65 13.37 -42.72
CA GLN A 8 17.61 12.91 -41.70
C GLN A 8 17.87 13.96 -40.60
N GLN A 9 17.92 15.25 -40.96
CA GLN A 9 18.08 16.33 -39.99
C GLN A 9 16.88 16.40 -39.04
N HIS A 10 15.66 16.24 -39.57
CA HIS A 10 14.45 16.26 -38.76
C HIS A 10 14.41 15.05 -37.81
N LEU A 11 14.79 13.86 -38.28
CA LEU A 11 14.92 12.67 -37.44
C LEU A 11 15.98 12.86 -36.34
N GLN A 12 17.15 13.41 -36.68
CA GLN A 12 18.21 13.68 -35.71
C GLN A 12 17.77 14.68 -34.63
N HIS A 13 17.04 15.73 -35.04
CA HIS A 13 16.49 16.70 -34.11
C HIS A 13 15.46 16.06 -33.16
N ILE A 14 14.52 15.25 -33.68
CA ILE A 14 13.57 14.50 -32.85
C ILE A 14 14.31 13.59 -31.86
N ILE A 15 15.31 12.83 -32.32
CA ILE A 15 16.05 11.91 -31.44
C ILE A 15 16.79 12.69 -30.35
N HIS A 16 17.40 13.82 -30.69
CA HIS A 16 18.11 14.66 -29.74
C HIS A 16 17.16 15.27 -28.70
N GLU A 17 16.06 15.89 -29.13
CA GLU A 17 15.07 16.46 -28.21
C GLU A 17 14.43 15.39 -27.33
N PHE A 18 14.10 14.23 -27.90
CA PHE A 18 13.62 13.09 -27.13
C PHE A 18 14.64 12.69 -26.07
N SER A 19 15.91 12.51 -26.45
CA SER A 19 16.99 12.12 -25.52
C SER A 19 17.19 13.15 -24.40
N MET A 20 17.16 14.45 -24.73
CA MET A 20 17.25 15.54 -23.75
C MET A 20 16.04 15.57 -22.81
N SER A 21 14.83 15.33 -23.33
CA SER A 21 13.61 15.28 -22.52
C SER A 21 13.54 14.05 -21.61
N GLN A 22 14.34 13.01 -21.91
CA GLN A 22 14.41 11.77 -21.15
C GLN A 22 15.66 11.71 -20.23
N CYS A 23 16.35 12.83 -20.02
CA CYS A 23 17.46 12.89 -19.06
C CYS A 23 16.95 12.52 -17.66
N PRO A 24 17.69 11.68 -16.89
CA PRO A 24 17.27 11.24 -15.56
C PRO A 24 16.91 12.39 -14.63
N GLU A 25 17.60 13.52 -14.69
CA GLU A 25 17.33 14.72 -13.86
C GLU A 25 15.91 15.31 -14.06
N LEU A 26 15.29 15.07 -15.20
CA LEU A 26 13.93 15.52 -15.53
C LEU A 26 12.85 14.48 -15.20
N ILE A 27 13.24 13.21 -15.04
CA ILE A 27 12.34 12.08 -14.76
C ILE A 27 12.38 11.70 -13.28
N GLU A 28 13.57 11.74 -12.67
CA GLU A 28 13.78 11.38 -11.27
C GLU A 28 12.97 12.30 -10.38
N GLU A 29 12.04 11.69 -9.66
CA GLU A 29 11.21 12.40 -8.70
C GLU A 29 11.79 12.28 -7.29
N ALA A 30 11.61 13.33 -6.51
CA ALA A 30 11.85 13.30 -5.08
C ALA A 30 10.62 13.82 -4.32
N GLY A 31 10.42 13.28 -3.12
CA GLY A 31 9.33 13.71 -2.25
C GLY A 31 9.66 15.04 -1.58
N CYS A 32 8.68 15.95 -1.57
CA CYS A 32 8.77 17.18 -0.80
C CYS A 32 8.73 16.90 0.71
N ALA A 33 9.66 17.46 1.47
CA ALA A 33 9.72 17.31 2.91
C ALA A 33 8.53 17.95 3.64
N ILE A 34 7.83 18.92 3.03
CA ILE A 34 6.75 19.65 3.70
C ILE A 34 5.38 19.03 3.42
N CYS A 35 5.07 18.69 2.16
CA CYS A 35 3.77 18.12 1.78
C CYS A 35 3.80 16.62 1.44
N GLY A 36 4.98 16.02 1.27
CA GLY A 36 5.14 14.60 0.93
C GLY A 36 4.87 14.25 -0.54
N ILE A 37 4.46 15.20 -1.37
CA ILE A 37 4.15 14.99 -2.79
C ILE A 37 5.46 14.85 -3.60
N LEU A 38 5.44 13.97 -4.60
CA LEU A 38 6.54 13.75 -5.55
C LEU A 38 6.57 14.86 -6.61
N TYR A 39 7.77 15.40 -6.88
CA TYR A 39 8.04 16.35 -7.96
C TYR A 39 9.33 15.96 -8.68
N PRO A 40 9.51 16.36 -9.95
CA PRO A 40 10.79 16.24 -10.62
C PRO A 40 11.89 16.94 -9.82
N LYS A 41 12.99 16.23 -9.55
CA LYS A 41 14.07 16.72 -8.69
C LYS A 41 14.69 18.02 -9.21
N SER A 42 14.72 18.19 -10.53
CA SER A 42 15.21 19.40 -11.21
C SER A 42 14.49 20.70 -10.83
N VAL A 43 13.24 20.63 -10.33
CA VAL A 43 12.48 21.83 -9.92
C VAL A 43 12.39 22.01 -8.41
N MET A 44 13.04 21.15 -7.62
CA MET A 44 12.97 21.21 -6.17
C MET A 44 14.12 22.02 -5.56
N ASN A 45 13.86 22.66 -4.43
CA ASN A 45 14.87 23.41 -3.66
C ASN A 45 15.38 22.56 -2.48
N ASN A 46 16.55 22.87 -1.92
CA ASN A 46 17.05 22.15 -0.75
C ASN A 46 16.29 22.57 0.51
N LEU A 47 15.98 21.62 1.39
CA LEU A 47 15.29 21.89 2.65
C LEU A 47 16.09 22.82 3.59
N SER A 48 17.43 22.71 3.57
CA SER A 48 18.34 23.57 4.35
C SER A 48 18.13 25.05 4.09
N ASP A 49 17.68 25.41 2.89
CA ASP A 49 17.49 26.81 2.49
C ASP A 49 16.26 27.43 3.17
N TYR A 50 15.43 26.62 3.84
CA TYR A 50 14.17 27.04 4.47
C TYR A 50 14.19 26.98 6.00
N GLU A 51 15.34 26.80 6.65
CA GLU A 51 15.44 26.67 8.12
C GLU A 51 14.72 27.81 8.89
N SER A 52 14.80 29.05 8.38
CA SER A 52 14.14 30.22 8.98
C SER A 52 12.60 30.16 8.94
N PHE A 53 12.02 29.38 8.03
CA PHE A 53 10.57 29.24 7.85
C PHE A 53 9.97 28.06 8.61
N MET A 54 10.79 27.21 9.26
CA MET A 54 10.34 25.98 9.94
C MET A 54 9.32 26.23 11.06
N HIS A 55 9.32 27.44 11.63
CA HIS A 55 8.33 27.84 12.63
C HIS A 55 6.89 27.83 12.09
N LEU A 56 6.69 28.05 10.78
CA LEU A 56 5.38 28.04 10.13
C LEU A 56 4.74 26.64 10.09
N ILE A 57 5.56 25.60 10.17
CA ILE A 57 5.14 24.19 10.14
C ILE A 57 5.46 23.45 11.45
N SER A 58 5.80 24.19 12.51
CA SER A 58 6.05 23.67 13.86
C SER A 58 4.79 23.82 14.71
N ILE A 59 3.86 22.88 14.57
CA ILE A 59 2.57 22.93 15.28
C ILE A 59 2.68 22.15 16.59
N ASN A 60 2.85 22.89 17.69
CA ASN A 60 2.93 22.31 19.04
C ASN A 60 1.60 22.37 19.80
N SER A 61 0.62 23.14 19.32
CA SER A 61 -0.66 23.39 19.99
C SER A 61 -1.74 22.34 19.67
N ILE A 62 -1.59 21.62 18.56
CA ILE A 62 -2.53 20.61 18.08
C ILE A 62 -1.79 19.29 17.99
N MET A 63 -2.44 18.20 18.40
CA MET A 63 -1.92 16.83 18.30
C MET A 63 -1.88 16.33 16.83
N VAL A 64 -1.10 17.00 15.99
CA VAL A 64 -0.85 16.60 14.60
C VAL A 64 0.11 15.41 14.55
N THR A 65 1.13 15.45 15.40
CA THR A 65 2.10 14.37 15.56
C THR A 65 1.89 13.66 16.89
N ARG A 66 2.23 12.38 16.94
CA ARG A 66 2.16 11.57 18.15
C ARG A 66 3.37 10.66 18.24
N LYS A 67 3.98 10.60 19.43
CA LYS A 67 4.99 9.59 19.75
C LYS A 67 4.31 8.24 19.95
N GLU A 68 4.92 7.20 19.40
CA GLU A 68 4.51 5.83 19.63
C GLU A 68 4.59 5.48 21.13
N HIS A 69 3.55 4.83 21.63
CA HIS A 69 3.48 4.28 22.97
C HIS A 69 4.04 2.85 22.97
N CYS A 70 4.87 2.54 23.96
CA CYS A 70 5.35 1.19 24.22
C CYS A 70 4.58 0.52 25.37
N ARG A 71 3.91 1.32 26.22
CA ARG A 71 3.16 0.85 27.39
C ARG A 71 1.87 1.65 27.56
N SER A 72 0.86 1.03 28.17
CA SER A 72 -0.42 1.70 28.48
C SER A 72 -0.28 2.89 29.45
N SER A 73 0.77 2.90 30.27
CA SER A 73 1.10 4.00 31.18
C SER A 73 1.75 5.19 30.49
N ASP A 74 2.16 5.07 29.23
CA ASP A 74 2.87 6.13 28.53
C ASP A 74 1.95 7.32 28.30
N LYS A 75 2.46 8.51 28.61
CA LYS A 75 1.70 9.74 28.39
C LYS A 75 1.64 10.04 26.90
N ILE A 76 0.44 10.42 26.46
CA ILE A 76 0.22 10.95 25.11
C ILE A 76 1.07 12.22 24.95
N THR A 77 2.01 12.18 24.01
CA THR A 77 2.93 13.30 23.73
C THR A 77 3.16 13.47 22.23
N CYS A 78 3.38 14.71 21.79
CA CYS A 78 3.69 15.04 20.41
C CYS A 78 5.19 14.93 20.10
N ILE A 79 5.50 14.79 18.82
CA ILE A 79 6.86 14.99 18.31
C ILE A 79 7.00 16.50 18.09
N LEU A 80 7.93 17.13 18.82
CA LEU A 80 8.14 18.57 18.77
C LEU A 80 8.95 18.99 17.54
N GLY A 81 8.69 20.20 17.05
CA GLY A 81 9.40 20.81 15.93
C GLY A 81 8.61 20.78 14.62
N PRO A 82 9.27 21.07 13.48
CA PRO A 82 8.62 21.11 12.18
C PRO A 82 8.14 19.72 11.77
N VAL A 83 6.91 19.66 11.25
CA VAL A 83 6.33 18.40 10.77
C VAL A 83 6.79 18.14 9.34
N LEU A 84 7.71 17.18 9.19
CA LEU A 84 8.36 16.87 7.91
C LEU A 84 8.17 15.40 7.50
N ALA A 85 8.18 15.18 6.18
CA ALA A 85 8.19 13.87 5.57
C ALA A 85 9.54 13.18 5.85
N HIS A 86 9.50 11.91 6.24
CA HIS A 86 10.70 11.23 6.67
C HIS A 86 11.65 10.93 5.51
N GLY A 87 12.93 11.33 5.65
CA GLY A 87 13.98 11.05 4.66
C GLY A 87 13.98 11.98 3.45
N CYS A 88 13.03 12.91 3.36
CA CYS A 88 12.99 13.93 2.31
C CYS A 88 13.91 15.11 2.64
N GLN A 89 14.66 15.57 1.64
CA GLN A 89 15.64 16.66 1.78
C GLN A 89 15.32 17.87 0.89
N HIS A 90 14.18 17.86 0.20
CA HIS A 90 13.84 18.85 -0.81
C HIS A 90 12.47 19.49 -0.55
N VAL A 91 12.25 20.69 -1.07
CA VAL A 91 11.01 21.46 -0.98
C VAL A 91 10.48 21.72 -2.38
N CYS A 92 9.20 21.41 -2.63
CA CYS A 92 8.59 21.66 -3.94
C CYS A 92 8.33 23.17 -4.16
N PRO A 93 8.16 23.61 -5.42
CA PRO A 93 7.88 25.01 -5.75
C PRO A 93 6.66 25.58 -5.01
N GLU A 94 5.58 24.82 -4.88
CA GLU A 94 4.34 25.28 -4.24
C GLU A 94 4.53 25.56 -2.74
N CYS A 95 5.22 24.67 -2.03
CA CYS A 95 5.54 24.86 -0.62
C CYS A 95 6.52 26.03 -0.44
N SER A 96 7.52 26.14 -1.32
CA SER A 96 8.47 27.27 -1.32
C SER A 96 7.75 28.62 -1.43
N VAL A 97 6.85 28.77 -2.40
CA VAL A 97 6.06 30.00 -2.59
C VAL A 97 5.27 30.37 -1.35
N SER A 98 4.63 29.38 -0.70
CA SER A 98 3.83 29.62 0.50
C SER A 98 4.69 30.04 1.69
N LEU A 99 5.83 29.35 1.91
CA LEU A 99 6.76 29.70 2.98
C LEU A 99 7.34 31.11 2.82
N HIS A 100 7.69 31.51 1.59
CA HIS A 100 8.19 32.87 1.33
C HIS A 100 7.15 33.96 1.55
N LYS A 101 5.85 33.62 1.47
CA LYS A 101 4.75 34.52 1.87
C LYS A 101 4.56 34.62 3.38
N GLY A 102 5.29 33.83 4.17
CA GLY A 102 5.11 33.75 5.62
C GLY A 102 3.92 32.88 6.01
N GLU A 103 3.46 31.99 5.13
CA GLU A 103 2.26 31.16 5.33
C GLU A 103 2.63 29.67 5.36
N ALA A 104 1.89 28.89 6.16
CA ALA A 104 2.00 27.43 6.12
C ALA A 104 1.36 26.92 4.81
N PRO A 105 2.06 26.07 4.02
CA PRO A 105 1.49 25.53 2.78
C PRO A 105 0.20 24.75 3.04
N LEU A 106 -0.80 24.86 2.16
CA LEU A 106 -2.12 24.23 2.34
C LEU A 106 -2.04 22.72 2.58
N HIS A 107 -1.21 22.03 1.80
CA HIS A 107 -1.00 20.58 1.88
C HIS A 107 0.20 20.19 2.74
N ALA A 108 0.67 21.07 3.63
CA ALA A 108 1.72 20.71 4.56
C ALA A 108 1.27 19.57 5.47
N LEU A 109 2.19 18.64 5.78
CA LEU A 109 1.96 17.55 6.73
C LEU A 109 1.55 18.09 8.11
N ALA A 110 2.02 19.28 8.46
CA ALA A 110 1.62 20.01 9.65
C ALA A 110 0.09 20.22 9.73
N ASN A 111 -0.64 20.31 8.62
CA ASN A 111 -2.08 20.58 8.60
C ASN A 111 -2.94 19.32 8.86
N GLY A 112 -2.49 18.42 9.74
CA GLY A 112 -3.19 17.17 10.05
C GLY A 112 -3.07 16.08 8.97
N LEU A 113 -2.14 16.25 8.02
CA LEU A 113 -1.88 15.29 6.93
C LEU A 113 -0.71 14.35 7.24
N TRP A 114 -0.11 14.48 8.42
CA TRP A 114 1.02 13.66 8.85
C TRP A 114 0.57 12.25 9.26
N LEU A 115 1.07 11.24 8.57
CA LEU A 115 0.86 9.82 8.92
C LEU A 115 2.04 9.21 9.68
N GLY A 116 3.23 9.82 9.57
CA GLY A 116 4.46 9.27 10.14
C GLY A 116 4.98 8.02 9.41
N LYS A 117 5.89 7.29 10.06
CA LYS A 117 6.39 6.01 9.54
C LYS A 117 5.40 4.90 9.86
N VAL A 118 5.26 3.95 8.94
CA VAL A 118 4.55 2.70 9.23
C VAL A 118 5.30 1.93 10.32
N PRO A 119 4.67 1.64 11.47
CA PRO A 119 5.29 0.91 12.58
C PRO A 119 5.68 -0.51 12.18
N SER A 120 6.68 -1.08 12.85
CA SER A 120 7.16 -2.45 12.58
C SER A 120 6.05 -3.50 12.75
N ALA A 121 5.15 -3.31 13.71
CA ALA A 121 4.00 -4.18 13.96
C ALA A 121 3.00 -4.22 12.78
N LEU A 122 2.94 -3.17 11.95
CA LEU A 122 1.99 -3.05 10.84
C LEU A 122 2.64 -3.24 9.46
N LYS A 123 3.98 -3.14 9.37
CA LYS A 123 4.71 -3.08 8.09
C LYS A 123 4.58 -4.35 7.24
N ASN A 124 4.52 -5.51 7.88
CA ASN A 124 4.64 -6.82 7.21
C ASN A 124 3.36 -7.65 7.33
N LEU A 125 2.18 -7.00 7.31
CA LEU A 125 0.90 -7.70 7.32
C LEU A 125 0.49 -8.16 5.91
N THR A 126 0.08 -9.41 5.79
CA THR A 126 -0.56 -9.92 4.56
C THR A 126 -1.92 -9.28 4.33
N LEU A 127 -2.54 -9.46 3.15
CA LEU A 127 -3.88 -8.94 2.90
C LEU A 127 -4.89 -9.53 3.90
N ALA A 128 -4.80 -10.84 4.15
CA ALA A 128 -5.66 -11.51 5.12
C ALA A 128 -5.47 -10.97 6.54
N GLU A 129 -4.23 -10.75 6.97
CA GLU A 129 -3.93 -10.19 8.30
C GLU A 129 -4.46 -8.75 8.43
N LYS A 130 -4.34 -7.94 7.38
CA LYS A 130 -4.95 -6.60 7.34
C LYS A 130 -6.47 -6.66 7.47
N MET A 131 -7.13 -7.62 6.80
CA MET A 131 -8.58 -7.81 6.92
C MET A 131 -8.99 -8.27 8.33
N LEU A 132 -8.20 -9.14 8.96
CA LEU A 132 -8.44 -9.60 10.34
C LEU A 132 -8.21 -8.52 11.39
N ALA A 133 -7.30 -7.58 11.13
CA ALA A 133 -7.05 -6.43 12.00
C ALA A 133 -8.00 -5.25 11.71
N ALA A 134 -8.79 -5.28 10.64
CA ALA A 134 -9.64 -4.17 10.24
C ALA A 134 -10.89 -4.08 11.12
N ARG A 135 -11.07 -2.94 11.80
CA ARG A 135 -12.29 -2.64 12.57
C ARG A 135 -13.56 -2.54 11.71
N VAL A 136 -13.44 -2.00 10.50
CA VAL A 136 -14.57 -1.78 9.59
C VAL A 136 -14.34 -2.52 8.28
N CYS A 137 -15.20 -3.47 7.97
CA CYS A 137 -15.19 -4.20 6.71
C CYS A 137 -16.36 -3.74 5.83
N HIS A 138 -16.04 -2.94 4.82
CA HIS A 138 -17.01 -2.34 3.89
C HIS A 138 -16.99 -2.99 2.51
N ASN A 139 -16.10 -3.96 2.25
CA ASN A 139 -15.97 -4.63 0.96
C ASN A 139 -16.00 -6.15 1.13
N HIS A 140 -16.60 -6.83 0.15
CA HIS A 140 -16.36 -8.24 -0.14
C HIS A 140 -15.13 -8.35 -1.04
N CYS A 141 -14.20 -9.22 -0.68
CA CYS A 141 -12.97 -9.44 -1.41
C CYS A 141 -12.99 -10.84 -2.01
N VAL A 142 -12.85 -10.93 -3.33
CA VAL A 142 -12.64 -12.20 -4.02
C VAL A 142 -11.20 -12.24 -4.51
N VAL A 143 -10.41 -13.16 -3.97
CA VAL A 143 -9.03 -13.37 -4.40
C VAL A 143 -8.97 -14.63 -5.23
N ARG A 144 -8.54 -14.49 -6.48
CA ARG A 144 -8.22 -15.60 -7.37
C ARG A 144 -6.71 -15.73 -7.48
N VAL A 145 -6.18 -16.89 -7.12
CA VAL A 145 -4.80 -17.28 -7.40
C VAL A 145 -4.81 -18.25 -8.56
N ALA A 146 -4.09 -17.91 -9.63
CA ALA A 146 -3.90 -18.78 -10.78
C ALA A 146 -2.48 -19.35 -10.79
N SER A 147 -2.35 -20.65 -11.04
CA SER A 147 -1.08 -21.36 -11.25
C SER A 147 -1.08 -21.98 -12.65
N GLY A 148 -0.17 -21.52 -13.51
CA GLY A 148 0.03 -22.02 -14.88
C GLY A 148 0.94 -23.25 -14.97
N GLY A 149 1.32 -23.84 -13.83
CA GLY A 149 2.28 -24.93 -13.73
C GLY A 149 3.62 -24.48 -13.14
N MET A 150 4.23 -23.42 -13.68
CA MET A 150 5.47 -22.86 -13.11
C MET A 150 5.28 -21.49 -12.45
N LYS A 151 4.43 -20.63 -13.02
CA LYS A 151 4.20 -19.27 -12.52
C LYS A 151 2.87 -19.16 -11.77
N MET A 152 2.88 -18.30 -10.74
CA MET A 152 1.69 -17.91 -10.00
C MET A 152 1.45 -16.40 -10.09
N HIS A 153 0.19 -16.02 -10.23
CA HIS A 153 -0.27 -14.64 -10.02
C HIS A 153 -1.59 -14.64 -9.25
N ALA A 154 -1.85 -13.57 -8.50
CA ALA A 154 -3.08 -13.39 -7.74
C ALA A 154 -3.76 -12.10 -8.15
N ASN A 155 -5.07 -12.15 -8.34
CA ASN A 155 -5.92 -10.99 -8.56
C ASN A 155 -6.95 -10.92 -7.44
N ALA A 156 -7.11 -9.75 -6.83
CA ALA A 156 -8.18 -9.46 -5.90
C ALA A 156 -9.19 -8.51 -6.55
N ILE A 157 -10.47 -8.79 -6.39
CA ILE A 157 -11.56 -7.88 -6.75
C ILE A 157 -12.29 -7.51 -5.47
N MET A 158 -12.48 -6.21 -5.24
CA MET A 158 -13.19 -5.69 -4.08
C MET A 158 -14.53 -5.10 -4.52
N PHE A 159 -15.62 -5.59 -3.93
CA PHE A 159 -16.97 -5.08 -4.18
C PHE A 159 -17.54 -4.47 -2.90
N ALA A 160 -18.24 -3.34 -3.00
CA ALA A 160 -18.87 -2.72 -1.85
C ALA A 160 -19.87 -3.68 -1.18
N ASN A 161 -19.78 -3.80 0.13
CA ASN A 161 -20.73 -4.55 0.94
C ASN A 161 -21.97 -3.68 1.18
N PRO A 162 -23.20 -4.15 0.87
CA PRO A 162 -24.42 -3.40 1.16
C PRO A 162 -24.62 -3.12 2.65
N THR A 163 -23.98 -3.88 3.56
CA THR A 163 -24.01 -3.62 5.00
C THR A 163 -22.60 -3.73 5.58
N HIS A 164 -22.03 -2.58 5.95
CA HIS A 164 -20.71 -2.51 6.56
C HIS A 164 -20.69 -3.30 7.89
N LYS A 165 -19.70 -4.19 8.06
CA LYS A 165 -19.47 -4.89 9.33
C LYS A 165 -18.53 -4.05 10.20
N ILE A 166 -18.97 -3.68 11.40
CA ILE A 166 -18.15 -2.98 12.40
C ILE A 166 -17.88 -3.94 13.56
N TYR A 167 -16.60 -4.19 13.84
CA TYR A 167 -16.20 -5.11 14.88
C TYR A 167 -15.78 -4.36 16.16
N HIS A 168 -16.31 -4.79 17.29
CA HIS A 168 -15.78 -4.43 18.62
C HIS A 168 -14.90 -5.53 19.20
N THR A 169 -14.89 -6.72 18.60
CA THR A 169 -14.03 -7.84 18.98
C THR A 169 -13.23 -8.28 17.76
N LEU A 170 -11.90 -8.25 17.86
CA LEU A 170 -10.99 -8.58 16.75
C LEU A 170 -9.97 -9.66 17.17
N PRO A 171 -9.54 -10.55 16.26
CA PRO A 171 -10.09 -10.72 14.91
C PRO A 171 -11.54 -11.25 14.94
N PRO A 172 -12.31 -11.10 13.84
CA PRO A 172 -13.64 -11.69 13.72
C PRO A 172 -13.59 -13.22 13.85
N PRO A 173 -14.70 -13.91 14.12
CA PRO A 173 -14.76 -15.36 13.99
C PRO A 173 -14.64 -15.78 12.51
N ARG A 174 -14.14 -17.00 12.27
CA ARG A 174 -13.90 -17.51 10.91
C ARG A 174 -15.13 -17.47 10.01
N SER A 175 -16.30 -17.78 10.56
CA SER A 175 -17.57 -17.74 9.82
C SER A 175 -17.87 -16.36 9.24
N GLU A 176 -17.50 -15.28 9.94
CA GLU A 176 -17.74 -13.92 9.43
C GLU A 176 -16.71 -13.50 8.39
N MET A 177 -15.51 -14.10 8.43
CA MET A 177 -14.49 -13.93 7.40
C MET A 177 -14.87 -14.65 6.10
N ASP A 178 -15.47 -15.84 6.19
CA ASP A 178 -15.98 -16.57 5.03
C ASP A 178 -17.07 -15.76 4.28
N ASP A 179 -17.81 -14.88 4.97
CA ASP A 179 -18.77 -13.99 4.33
C ASP A 179 -18.10 -12.89 3.50
N VAL A 180 -16.95 -12.35 3.94
CA VAL A 180 -16.35 -11.14 3.34
C VAL A 180 -15.14 -11.43 2.46
N LEU A 181 -14.57 -12.63 2.53
CA LEU A 181 -13.40 -13.03 1.76
C LEU A 181 -13.64 -14.39 1.11
N ALA A 182 -13.57 -14.43 -0.21
CA ALA A 182 -13.55 -15.67 -0.98
C ALA A 182 -12.14 -15.90 -1.54
N PHE A 183 -11.64 -17.12 -1.38
CA PHE A 183 -10.36 -17.53 -1.97
C PHE A 183 -10.56 -18.64 -3.00
N ILE A 184 -10.31 -18.32 -4.26
CA ILE A 184 -10.38 -19.24 -5.40
C ILE A 184 -8.95 -19.58 -5.86
N PHE A 185 -8.64 -20.86 -5.97
CA PHE A 185 -7.41 -21.34 -6.60
C PHE A 185 -7.76 -21.98 -7.95
N THR A 186 -7.09 -21.55 -9.02
CA THR A 186 -7.27 -22.12 -10.36
C THR A 186 -5.94 -22.64 -10.91
N GLY A 187 -5.93 -23.87 -11.39
CA GLY A 187 -4.73 -24.47 -11.98
C GLY A 187 -4.94 -25.92 -12.43
N PRO A 188 -3.98 -26.53 -13.13
CA PRO A 188 -4.10 -27.87 -13.68
C PRO A 188 -4.15 -28.96 -12.59
N THR A 189 -3.60 -28.68 -11.41
CA THR A 189 -3.56 -29.57 -10.25
C THR A 189 -3.96 -28.82 -8.98
N GLN A 190 -4.33 -29.58 -7.95
CA GLN A 190 -4.57 -28.99 -6.63
C GLN A 190 -3.30 -28.30 -6.10
N PRO A 191 -3.45 -27.17 -5.40
CA PRO A 191 -2.33 -26.45 -4.82
C PRO A 191 -1.57 -27.29 -3.80
N THR A 192 -0.26 -27.30 -3.94
CA THR A 192 0.67 -27.87 -2.96
C THR A 192 0.84 -26.94 -1.75
N ASP A 193 1.27 -27.48 -0.61
CA ASP A 193 1.61 -26.67 0.59
C ASP A 193 2.66 -25.59 0.28
N THR A 194 3.57 -25.87 -0.65
CA THR A 194 4.59 -24.92 -1.11
C THR A 194 3.99 -23.76 -1.92
N GLU A 195 2.96 -24.01 -2.72
CA GLU A 195 2.25 -22.96 -3.45
C GLU A 195 1.40 -22.12 -2.50
N PHE A 196 0.73 -22.75 -1.53
CA PHE A 196 -0.01 -22.04 -0.49
C PHE A 196 0.87 -21.06 0.28
N LYS A 197 2.10 -21.48 0.63
CA LYS A 197 3.09 -20.62 1.32
C LYS A 197 3.48 -19.36 0.55
N ARG A 198 3.23 -19.33 -0.76
CA ARG A 198 3.50 -18.17 -1.62
C ARG A 198 2.30 -17.23 -1.75
N THR A 199 1.12 -17.63 -1.27
CA THR A 199 -0.12 -16.85 -1.43
C THR A 199 -0.15 -15.64 -0.50
N PRO A 200 -0.81 -14.53 -0.89
CA PRO A 200 -0.90 -13.30 -0.09
C PRO A 200 -1.95 -13.38 1.05
N LEU A 201 -2.51 -14.57 1.31
CA LEU A 201 -3.63 -14.77 2.21
C LEU A 201 -3.29 -15.57 3.46
N LEU A 202 -2.00 -15.85 3.71
CA LEU A 202 -1.58 -16.55 4.92
C LEU A 202 -1.75 -15.65 6.14
N VAL A 203 -2.23 -16.25 7.22
CA VAL A 203 -2.42 -15.57 8.49
C VAL A 203 -1.43 -16.12 9.51
N SER A 204 -0.61 -15.25 10.07
CA SER A 204 0.20 -15.54 11.26
C SER A 204 -0.49 -15.00 12.50
N HIS A 205 -0.71 -15.86 13.49
CA HIS A 205 -1.31 -15.45 14.75
C HIS A 205 -0.48 -14.38 15.45
N LYS A 206 0.86 -14.52 15.39
CA LYS A 206 1.79 -13.56 15.97
C LYS A 206 1.66 -12.17 15.34
N GLN A 207 1.53 -12.11 14.02
CA GLN A 207 1.44 -10.84 13.29
C GLN A 207 0.11 -10.15 13.59
N VAL A 208 -1.01 -10.88 13.54
CA VAL A 208 -2.34 -10.33 13.85
C VAL A 208 -2.41 -9.85 15.31
N ALA A 209 -1.98 -10.67 16.27
CA ALA A 209 -1.97 -10.28 17.67
C ALA A 209 -1.10 -9.04 17.92
N GLY A 210 0.13 -9.03 17.40
CA GLY A 210 1.04 -7.90 17.54
C GLY A 210 0.50 -6.61 16.90
N ALA A 211 -0.15 -6.72 15.75
CA ALA A 211 -0.82 -5.58 15.11
C ALA A 211 -1.99 -5.04 15.95
N LEU A 212 -2.87 -5.92 16.44
CA LEU A 212 -4.03 -5.53 17.26
C LEU A 212 -3.60 -4.92 18.60
N GLU A 213 -2.61 -5.50 19.27
CA GLU A 213 -2.05 -4.97 20.52
C GLU A 213 -1.43 -3.59 20.29
N TRP A 214 -0.68 -3.43 19.19
CA TRP A 214 -0.11 -2.14 18.82
C TRP A 214 -1.20 -1.10 18.52
N LEU A 215 -2.23 -1.47 17.75
CA LEU A 215 -3.35 -0.60 17.39
C LEU A 215 -4.15 -0.19 18.62
N GLN A 216 -4.49 -1.12 19.51
CA GLN A 216 -5.21 -0.83 20.75
C GLN A 216 -4.46 0.18 21.62
N LEU A 217 -3.12 0.11 21.63
CA LEU A 217 -2.28 1.02 22.40
C LEU A 217 -2.11 2.40 21.73
N ASN A 218 -2.02 2.46 20.41
CA ASN A 218 -1.56 3.65 19.67
C ASN A 218 -2.66 4.36 18.87
N HIS A 219 -3.76 3.70 18.53
CA HIS A 219 -4.79 4.22 17.64
C HIS A 219 -6.09 4.49 18.40
N ILE A 220 -6.62 5.71 18.29
CA ILE A 220 -7.84 6.12 19.01
C ILE A 220 -9.04 5.24 18.66
N ASP A 221 -9.21 4.91 17.38
CA ASP A 221 -10.29 4.03 16.91
C ASP A 221 -10.06 2.54 17.22
N TYR A 222 -9.06 2.17 18.02
CA TYR A 222 -8.86 0.79 18.47
C TYR A 222 -8.80 0.69 20.00
N HIS A 223 -8.93 1.80 20.73
CA HIS A 223 -8.80 1.77 22.20
C HIS A 223 -9.87 0.88 22.89
N ASP A 224 -11.07 0.80 22.31
CA ASP A 224 -12.24 0.10 22.83
C ASP A 224 -12.43 -1.30 22.25
N ILE A 225 -11.54 -1.75 21.35
CA ILE A 225 -11.66 -3.10 20.79
C ILE A 225 -11.25 -4.16 21.82
N LYS A 226 -11.96 -5.30 21.84
CA LYS A 226 -11.59 -6.49 22.59
C LYS A 226 -10.78 -7.41 21.69
N ILE A 227 -9.54 -7.72 22.08
CA ILE A 227 -8.72 -8.70 21.37
C ILE A 227 -9.17 -10.11 21.79
N SER A 228 -9.74 -10.88 20.84
CA SER A 228 -10.17 -12.26 21.05
C SER A 228 -9.10 -13.24 20.59
N TYR A 229 -8.27 -13.68 21.54
CA TYR A 229 -7.31 -14.75 21.30
C TYR A 229 -7.98 -16.10 21.00
N ASP A 230 -9.24 -16.30 21.42
CA ASP A 230 -9.99 -17.51 21.11
C ASP A 230 -10.44 -17.54 19.64
N ASN A 231 -10.88 -16.39 19.10
CA ASN A 231 -11.13 -16.27 17.65
C ASN A 231 -9.83 -16.50 16.87
N LEU A 232 -8.72 -15.92 17.35
CA LEU A 232 -7.41 -16.09 16.73
C LEU A 232 -7.00 -17.57 16.68
N LYS A 233 -7.18 -18.33 17.76
CA LYS A 233 -6.92 -19.79 17.80
C LYS A 233 -7.83 -20.60 16.87
N GLY A 234 -8.99 -20.06 16.50
CA GLY A 234 -9.90 -20.66 15.52
C GLY A 234 -9.35 -20.63 14.08
N TYR A 235 -8.40 -19.75 13.80
CA TYR A 235 -7.65 -19.74 12.55
C TYR A 235 -6.50 -20.76 12.61
N LYS A 236 -6.14 -21.30 11.45
CA LYS A 236 -4.96 -22.15 11.32
C LYS A 236 -3.76 -21.26 11.01
N ASP A 237 -2.72 -21.35 11.83
CA ASP A 237 -1.51 -20.55 11.66
C ASP A 237 -0.82 -20.86 10.32
N ASN A 238 -0.31 -19.82 9.67
CA ASN A 238 0.28 -19.85 8.33
C ASN A 238 -0.62 -20.52 7.27
N SER A 239 -1.93 -20.31 7.37
CA SER A 239 -2.92 -20.81 6.41
C SER A 239 -3.93 -19.71 6.04
N PRO A 240 -4.66 -19.86 4.93
CA PRO A 240 -5.74 -18.94 4.59
C PRO A 240 -6.83 -18.89 5.68
N PRO A 241 -7.43 -17.72 5.96
CA PRO A 241 -8.47 -17.59 6.99
C PRO A 241 -9.81 -18.19 6.57
N VAL A 242 -10.00 -18.44 5.28
CA VAL A 242 -11.27 -18.88 4.67
C VAL A 242 -11.10 -20.20 3.93
N VAL A 243 -12.22 -20.83 3.58
CA VAL A 243 -12.20 -22.05 2.75
C VAL A 243 -11.65 -21.72 1.35
N VAL A 244 -10.71 -22.54 0.88
CA VAL A 244 -10.13 -22.41 -0.47
C VAL A 244 -10.96 -23.22 -1.45
N SER A 245 -11.52 -22.56 -2.45
CA SER A 245 -12.24 -23.21 -3.54
C SER A 245 -11.30 -23.50 -4.71
N TYR A 246 -11.03 -24.78 -4.97
CA TYR A 246 -10.21 -25.21 -6.09
C TYR A 246 -11.05 -25.46 -7.34
N HIS A 247 -10.71 -24.79 -8.43
CA HIS A 247 -11.30 -25.03 -9.75
C HIS A 247 -10.21 -25.50 -10.73
N PRO A 248 -10.29 -26.75 -11.23
CA PRO A 248 -9.34 -27.23 -12.22
C PRO A 248 -9.46 -26.40 -13.49
N ASN A 249 -8.33 -25.90 -13.98
CA ASN A 249 -8.26 -25.25 -15.28
C ASN A 249 -7.16 -25.91 -16.12
N HIS A 250 -7.59 -26.59 -17.19
CA HIS A 250 -6.71 -27.23 -18.17
C HIS A 250 -6.60 -26.41 -19.46
N ILE A 251 -7.37 -25.31 -19.57
CA ILE A 251 -7.44 -24.49 -20.77
C ILE A 251 -6.41 -23.36 -20.62
N PRO A 252 -5.38 -23.27 -21.49
CA PRO A 252 -4.52 -22.09 -21.54
C PRO A 252 -5.38 -20.87 -21.85
N ASP A 253 -5.10 -19.75 -21.19
CA ASP A 253 -5.90 -18.53 -21.28
C ASP A 253 -6.27 -18.23 -22.75
N PRO A 254 -7.56 -18.09 -23.09
CA PRO A 254 -7.98 -17.94 -24.47
C PRO A 254 -7.27 -16.75 -25.13
N GLU A 255 -6.90 -16.89 -26.40
CA GLU A 255 -6.27 -15.79 -27.17
C GLU A 255 -7.14 -14.52 -27.22
N LEU A 256 -8.46 -14.66 -27.01
CA LEU A 256 -9.38 -13.55 -26.86
C LEU A 256 -9.13 -12.79 -25.55
N GLY A 257 -8.44 -11.66 -25.65
CA GLY A 257 -8.15 -10.74 -24.53
C GLY A 257 -6.68 -10.36 -24.41
N LYS A 258 -5.79 -11.04 -25.14
CA LYS A 258 -4.38 -10.69 -25.22
C LYS A 258 -4.20 -9.46 -26.10
N SER A 259 -3.42 -8.48 -25.63
CA SER A 259 -3.11 -7.30 -26.44
C SER A 259 -2.29 -7.73 -27.68
N LEU A 260 -2.32 -6.91 -28.75
CA LEU A 260 -1.48 -7.10 -29.93
C LEU A 260 0.04 -7.13 -29.59
N HIS A 261 0.42 -6.69 -28.38
CA HIS A 261 1.79 -6.69 -27.85
C HIS A 261 2.01 -7.75 -26.75
N HIS A 262 1.12 -8.74 -26.62
CA HIS A 262 1.33 -9.81 -25.66
C HIS A 262 2.49 -10.72 -26.12
N ASN A 263 3.55 -10.79 -25.31
CA ASN A 263 4.80 -11.49 -25.65
C ASN A 263 4.71 -13.02 -25.55
N GLY A 264 3.53 -13.59 -25.24
CA GLY A 264 3.33 -15.03 -25.11
C GLY A 264 3.91 -15.65 -23.84
N GLU A 265 4.52 -14.85 -22.96
CA GLU A 265 4.98 -15.32 -21.65
C GLU A 265 3.80 -15.50 -20.69
N GLU A 266 3.84 -16.56 -19.88
CA GLU A 266 2.90 -16.73 -18.77
C GLU A 266 3.00 -15.58 -17.77
N ASP A 267 1.85 -15.05 -17.36
CA ASP A 267 1.77 -14.03 -16.32
C ASP A 267 2.09 -14.60 -14.93
N GLY A 268 2.88 -13.85 -14.16
CA GLY A 268 3.21 -14.17 -12.77
C GLY A 268 4.68 -14.49 -12.53
N VAL A 269 4.97 -15.09 -11.37
CA VAL A 269 6.35 -15.38 -10.94
C VAL A 269 6.57 -16.86 -10.64
N GLY A 270 7.73 -17.38 -11.04
CA GLY A 270 8.11 -18.78 -10.84
C GLY A 270 8.59 -19.11 -9.42
N SER A 271 9.10 -18.10 -8.70
CA SER A 271 9.62 -18.24 -7.33
C SER A 271 9.25 -17.02 -6.48
N GLY A 272 9.37 -17.16 -5.15
CA GLY A 272 9.04 -16.08 -4.22
C GLY A 272 7.55 -15.84 -4.01
N PRO A 273 7.17 -14.74 -3.34
CA PRO A 273 5.77 -14.42 -3.05
C PRO A 273 4.98 -14.20 -4.34
N CYS A 274 3.77 -14.75 -4.39
CA CYS A 274 2.85 -14.56 -5.51
C CYS A 274 2.43 -13.08 -5.57
N PRO A 275 2.64 -12.38 -6.70
CA PRO A 275 2.24 -10.99 -6.85
C PRO A 275 0.71 -10.89 -6.77
N LEU A 276 0.23 -9.86 -6.09
CA LEU A 276 -1.19 -9.57 -5.95
C LEU A 276 -1.51 -8.26 -6.66
N VAL A 277 -2.41 -8.31 -7.63
CA VAL A 277 -3.00 -7.12 -8.27
C VAL A 277 -4.41 -6.93 -7.71
N VAL A 278 -4.72 -5.71 -7.28
CA VAL A 278 -6.06 -5.36 -6.78
C VAL A 278 -6.79 -4.56 -7.84
N HIS A 279 -7.96 -5.04 -8.25
CA HIS A 279 -8.88 -4.34 -9.13
C HIS A 279 -10.02 -3.75 -8.29
N GLY A 280 -10.31 -2.46 -8.51
CA GLY A 280 -11.41 -1.72 -7.90
C GLY A 280 -12.55 -1.47 -8.87
#